data_AF-A0A3P7I8E8-F1
#
_entry.id   AF-A0A3P7I8E8-F1
#
_cell.length_a   1.000
_cell.length_b   1.000
_cell.length_c   1.000
_cell.angle_alpha   90.00
_cell.angle_beta   90.00
_cell.angle_gamma   90.00
#
_symmetry.space_group_name_H-M   'P 1'
#
loop_
_entity.id
_entity.type
_entity.pdbx_description
1 polymer ?
#
loop_
_entity_poly.entity_id
_entity_poly.type
_entity_poly.pdbx_seq_one_letter_code
_entity_poly.pdbx_strand_id
1 'polypeptide(L)'
;MFEITAGDEVEDLYELLKTVKEHHPLVQGVSAGAILSSYQKLRVEDVCRRLNLTPLCYLWERDQKFRNHIAAVQHELLREMISNGFNAILVKVAAIGLNKNHLGKSLSEMESTLLKLHSEYGVHPCGEGGEYETFVLDCPLFNRAIVVDAHEVCQLLE
;
A
#
# COMPACT_ATOMS: atom_id res chain seq x y z
N MET A 1 -17.83 -14.93 11.00
CA MET A 1 -18.05 -15.17 9.56
C MET A 1 -18.48 -13.83 9.00
N PHE A 2 -17.81 -13.31 7.97
CA PHE A 2 -18.18 -12.02 7.39
C PHE A 2 -19.59 -12.13 6.78
N GLU A 3 -20.43 -11.12 7.01
CA GLU A 3 -21.74 -11.04 6.38
C GLU A 3 -21.58 -10.44 4.99
N ILE A 4 -22.11 -11.13 3.99
CA ILE A 4 -22.08 -10.67 2.60
C ILE A 4 -23.07 -9.52 2.46
N THR A 5 -22.58 -8.34 2.05
CA THR A 5 -23.40 -7.17 1.74
C THR A 5 -23.37 -6.87 0.25
N ALA A 6 -24.46 -6.30 -0.28
CA ALA A 6 -24.52 -5.92 -1.70
C ALA A 6 -23.50 -4.79 -1.97
N GLY A 7 -22.61 -5.00 -2.95
CA GLY A 7 -21.53 -4.08 -3.28
C GLY A 7 -20.27 -4.25 -2.41
N ASP A 8 -20.09 -5.39 -1.75
CA ASP A 8 -18.88 -5.67 -0.98
C ASP A 8 -17.70 -6.03 -1.90
N GLU A 9 -16.67 -5.18 -1.89
CA GLU A 9 -15.40 -5.35 -2.63
C GLU A 9 -14.74 -6.73 -2.36
N VAL A 10 -15.07 -7.38 -1.25
CA VAL A 10 -14.60 -8.74 -0.92
C VAL A 10 -15.11 -9.77 -1.92
N GLU A 11 -16.37 -9.66 -2.35
CA GLU A 11 -16.94 -10.58 -3.33
C GLU A 11 -16.40 -10.32 -4.73
N ASP A 12 -16.14 -9.06 -5.08
CA ASP A 12 -15.46 -8.71 -6.33
C ASP A 12 -14.05 -9.32 -6.37
N LEU A 13 -13.30 -9.24 -5.26
CA LEU A 13 -12.01 -9.91 -5.12
C LEU A 13 -12.14 -11.43 -5.21
N TYR A 14 -13.19 -12.02 -4.63
CA TYR A 14 -13.45 -13.46 -4.72
C TYR A 14 -13.68 -13.91 -6.15
N GLU A 15 -14.58 -13.26 -6.90
CA GLU A 15 -14.88 -13.65 -8.28
C GLU A 15 -13.65 -13.42 -9.20
N LEU A 16 -12.87 -12.37 -8.96
CA LEU A 16 -11.61 -12.15 -9.67
C LEU A 16 -10.61 -13.29 -9.41
N LEU A 17 -10.34 -13.62 -8.15
CA LEU A 17 -9.36 -14.65 -7.79
C LEU A 17 -9.82 -16.06 -8.19
N LYS A 18 -11.14 -16.32 -8.15
CA LYS A 18 -11.74 -17.55 -8.68
C LYS A 18 -11.46 -17.66 -10.16
N THR A 19 -11.72 -16.60 -10.92
CA THR A 19 -11.43 -16.55 -12.37
C THR A 19 -9.95 -16.81 -12.64
N VAL A 20 -9.04 -16.18 -11.88
CA VAL A 20 -7.59 -16.43 -12.01
C VAL A 20 -7.26 -17.90 -11.73
N LYS A 21 -7.82 -18.50 -10.68
CA LYS A 21 -7.55 -19.90 -10.32
C LYS A 21 -8.08 -20.90 -11.37
N GLU A 22 -9.24 -20.62 -11.97
CA GLU A 22 -9.80 -21.43 -13.05
C GLU A 22 -8.89 -21.41 -14.29
N HIS A 23 -8.33 -20.25 -14.65
CA HIS A 23 -7.41 -20.10 -15.78
C HIS A 23 -5.96 -20.52 -15.47
N HIS A 24 -5.56 -20.48 -14.20
CA HIS A 24 -4.22 -20.83 -13.72
C HIS A 24 -4.29 -21.79 -12.53
N PRO A 25 -4.62 -23.09 -12.76
CA PRO A 25 -4.83 -24.07 -11.68
C PRO A 25 -3.61 -24.32 -10.79
N LEU A 26 -2.42 -23.95 -11.24
CA LEU A 26 -1.16 -24.07 -10.49
C LEU A 26 -0.93 -22.94 -9.48
N VAL A 27 -1.76 -21.90 -9.47
CA VAL A 27 -1.66 -20.83 -8.47
C VAL A 27 -2.02 -21.39 -7.09
N GLN A 28 -1.10 -21.22 -6.14
CA GLN A 28 -1.24 -21.75 -4.78
C GLN A 28 -1.49 -20.66 -3.74
N GLY A 29 -1.27 -19.39 -4.08
CA GLY A 29 -1.36 -18.30 -3.12
C GLY A 29 -1.55 -16.93 -3.74
N VAL A 30 -1.83 -15.97 -2.87
CA VAL A 30 -2.06 -14.56 -3.19
C VAL A 30 -1.17 -13.73 -2.29
N SER A 31 -0.32 -12.87 -2.87
CA SER A 31 0.43 -11.89 -2.09
C SER A 31 -0.32 -10.57 -2.02
N ALA A 32 -0.39 -9.99 -0.82
CA ALA A 32 -1.07 -8.73 -0.56
C ALA A 32 -0.16 -7.78 0.22
N GLY A 33 -0.22 -6.50 -0.13
CA GLY A 33 0.63 -5.44 0.41
C GLY A 33 0.09 -4.72 1.65
N ALA A 34 -0.84 -5.31 2.40
CA ALA A 34 -1.36 -4.68 3.62
C ALA A 34 -0.25 -4.56 4.67
N ILE A 35 -0.02 -3.36 5.23
CA ILE A 35 1.04 -3.12 6.22
C ILE A 35 0.46 -3.16 7.64
N LEU A 36 -0.57 -2.37 7.95
CA LEU A 36 -1.18 -2.34 9.30
C LEU A 36 -2.66 -2.67 9.33
N SER A 37 -3.37 -2.51 8.22
CA SER A 37 -4.81 -2.72 8.18
C SER A 37 -5.21 -4.19 8.38
N SER A 38 -5.65 -4.54 9.60
CA SER A 38 -6.29 -5.82 9.89
C SER A 38 -7.56 -6.03 9.06
N TYR A 39 -8.29 -4.97 8.75
CA TYR A 39 -9.49 -5.04 7.90
C TYR A 39 -9.15 -5.56 6.49
N GLN A 40 -8.15 -4.98 5.83
CA GLN A 40 -7.70 -5.42 4.50
C GLN A 40 -7.15 -6.85 4.55
N LYS A 41 -6.30 -7.15 5.54
CA LYS A 41 -5.68 -8.47 5.69
C LYS A 41 -6.73 -9.57 5.87
N LEU A 42 -7.68 -9.39 6.79
CA LEU A 42 -8.70 -10.40 7.08
C LEU A 42 -9.63 -10.67 5.88
N ARG A 43 -9.89 -9.66 5.05
CA ARG A 43 -10.67 -9.81 3.81
C ARG A 43 -9.94 -10.66 2.77
N VAL A 44 -8.64 -10.41 2.56
CA VAL A 44 -7.80 -11.26 1.69
C VAL A 44 -7.73 -12.69 2.24
N GLU A 45 -7.56 -12.87 3.55
CA GLU A 45 -7.51 -14.18 4.19
C GLU A 45 -8.83 -14.96 4.02
N ASP A 46 -9.98 -14.31 4.15
CA ASP A 46 -11.28 -14.97 3.96
C ASP A 46 -11.47 -15.48 2.52
N VAL A 47 -11.16 -14.64 1.53
CA VAL A 47 -11.24 -15.02 0.11
C VAL A 47 -10.28 -16.16 -0.21
N CYS A 48 -9.03 -16.07 0.25
CA CYS A 48 -8.03 -17.11 0.06
C CYS A 48 -8.46 -18.44 0.69
N ARG A 49 -9.03 -18.41 1.90
CA ARG A 49 -9.57 -19.59 2.58
C ARG A 49 -10.70 -20.24 1.77
N ARG A 50 -11.63 -19.46 1.23
CA ARG A 50 -12.76 -19.96 0.41
C ARG A 50 -12.28 -20.61 -0.89
N LEU A 51 -11.19 -20.10 -1.46
CA LEU A 51 -10.62 -20.61 -2.71
C LEU A 51 -9.53 -21.65 -2.49
N ASN A 52 -9.19 -22.04 -1.26
CA ASN A 52 -8.04 -22.90 -0.95
C ASN A 52 -6.73 -22.36 -1.57
N LEU A 53 -6.41 -21.10 -1.26
CA LEU A 53 -5.19 -20.39 -1.61
C LEU A 53 -4.48 -19.96 -0.32
N THR A 54 -3.16 -19.84 -0.35
CA THR A 54 -2.34 -19.33 0.76
C THR A 54 -2.20 -17.80 0.67
N PRO A 55 -2.67 -17.02 1.66
CA PRO A 55 -2.41 -15.59 1.71
C PRO A 55 -0.97 -15.31 2.16
N LEU A 56 -0.25 -14.45 1.43
CA LEU A 56 1.14 -14.06 1.67
C LEU A 56 1.23 -12.56 1.97
N CYS A 57 0.98 -12.20 3.24
CA CYS A 57 0.96 -10.82 3.73
C CYS A 57 2.27 -10.47 4.47
N TYR A 58 3.41 -10.48 3.76
CA TYR A 58 4.75 -10.36 4.37
C TYR A 58 5.01 -9.05 5.11
N LEU A 59 4.30 -7.97 4.74
CA LEU A 59 4.46 -6.65 5.36
C LEU A 59 3.55 -6.45 6.57
N TRP A 60 2.57 -7.33 6.79
CA TRP A 60 1.55 -7.11 7.81
C TRP A 60 2.12 -7.21 9.23
N GLU A 61 2.01 -6.11 9.99
CA GLU A 61 2.60 -5.94 11.33
C GLU A 61 4.09 -6.32 11.40
N ARG A 62 4.80 -6.22 10.26
CA ARG A 62 6.23 -6.50 10.17
C ARG A 62 6.96 -5.59 11.17
N ASP A 63 7.90 -6.18 11.92
CA ASP A 63 8.78 -5.54 12.91
C ASP A 63 8.13 -4.86 14.14
N GLN A 64 6.80 -4.65 14.19
CA GLN A 64 6.11 -4.15 15.40
C GLN A 64 6.12 -5.16 16.55
N LYS A 65 6.14 -6.46 16.23
CA LYS A 65 6.08 -7.54 17.24
C LYS A 65 7.41 -7.79 17.96
N PHE A 66 8.53 -7.34 17.40
CA PHE A 66 9.87 -7.64 17.93
C PHE A 66 10.62 -6.42 18.47
N ARG A 67 10.19 -5.20 18.13
CA ARG A 67 10.85 -3.96 18.59
C ARG A 67 9.90 -3.13 19.44
N ASN A 68 10.34 -2.77 20.65
CA ASN A 68 9.60 -1.92 21.61
C ASN A 68 9.42 -0.46 21.15
N HIS A 69 9.48 -0.17 19.85
CA HIS A 69 9.38 1.18 19.30
C HIS A 69 8.73 1.18 17.90
N ILE A 70 7.42 1.42 17.86
CA ILE A 70 6.59 1.41 16.63
C ILE A 70 7.07 2.44 15.59
N ALA A 71 7.59 3.60 16.03
CA ALA A 71 8.07 4.64 15.13
C ALA A 71 9.30 4.20 14.31
N ALA A 72 10.22 3.41 14.89
CA ALA A 72 11.42 2.96 14.18
C ALA A 72 11.09 2.02 13.01
N VAL A 73 10.04 1.21 13.18
CA VAL A 73 9.61 0.19 12.20
C VAL A 73 9.05 0.82 10.92
N GLN A 74 8.22 1.85 11.06
CA GLN A 74 7.59 2.49 9.90
C GLN A 74 8.61 3.29 9.07
N HIS A 75 9.63 3.84 9.73
CA HIS A 75 10.75 4.49 9.06
C HIS A 75 11.60 3.51 8.26
N GLU A 76 11.80 2.30 8.77
CA GLU A 76 12.59 1.26 8.11
C GLU A 76 11.94 0.83 6.79
N LEU A 77 10.63 0.56 6.76
CA LEU A 77 9.98 0.14 5.51
C LEU A 77 10.06 1.23 4.42
N LEU A 78 9.82 2.50 4.77
CA LEU A 78 9.98 3.62 3.84
C LEU A 78 11.41 3.67 3.27
N ARG A 79 12.42 3.56 4.14
CA ARG A 79 13.83 3.54 3.75
C ARG A 79 14.22 2.30 2.96
N GLU A 80 13.64 1.15 3.25
CA GLU A 80 13.84 -0.09 2.48
C GLU A 80 13.30 0.11 1.06
N MET A 81 12.11 0.68 0.88
CA MET A 81 11.58 0.97 -0.45
C MET A 81 12.52 1.89 -1.23
N ILE A 82 12.95 3.00 -0.62
CA ILE A 82 13.86 3.97 -1.24
C ILE A 82 15.21 3.31 -1.59
N SER A 83 15.82 2.59 -0.65
CA SER A 83 17.14 1.98 -0.82
C SER A 83 17.14 0.79 -1.78
N ASN A 84 16.01 0.08 -1.93
CA ASN A 84 15.81 -0.94 -2.96
C ASN A 84 15.43 -0.34 -4.32
N GLY A 85 15.50 0.98 -4.51
CA GLY A 85 15.34 1.62 -5.80
C GLY A 85 13.90 1.77 -6.28
N PHE A 86 12.90 1.73 -5.38
CA PHE A 86 11.52 2.06 -5.75
C PHE A 86 11.40 3.58 -5.97
N ASN A 87 11.20 3.98 -7.22
CA ASN A 87 10.84 5.34 -7.60
C ASN A 87 9.31 5.47 -7.63
N ALA A 88 8.71 5.75 -6.48
CA ALA A 88 7.27 5.99 -6.36
C ALA A 88 7.00 7.47 -6.07
N ILE A 89 6.04 8.07 -6.76
CA ILE A 89 5.63 9.47 -6.58
C ILE A 89 4.31 9.57 -5.83
N LEU A 90 4.11 10.65 -5.07
CA LEU A 90 2.82 10.95 -4.44
C LEU A 90 1.82 11.41 -5.51
N VAL A 91 0.66 10.76 -5.57
CA VAL A 91 -0.44 11.07 -6.52
C VAL A 91 -1.72 11.55 -5.83
N LYS A 92 -1.81 11.37 -4.51
CA LYS A 92 -2.87 11.91 -3.65
C LYS A 92 -2.26 12.31 -2.32
N VAL A 93 -2.80 13.36 -1.70
CA VAL A 93 -2.50 13.76 -0.33
C VAL A 93 -3.78 14.14 0.40
N ALA A 94 -3.92 13.72 1.65
CA ALA A 94 -5.10 13.91 2.49
C ALA A 94 -4.76 13.97 3.99
N ALA A 95 -3.56 14.43 4.35
CA ALA A 95 -3.10 14.52 5.73
C ALA A 95 -2.57 15.91 6.08
N ILE A 96 -2.60 16.24 7.37
CA ILE A 96 -2.07 17.51 7.89
C ILE A 96 -0.60 17.70 7.49
N GLY A 97 -0.29 18.91 7.04
CA GLY A 97 1.05 19.26 6.55
C GLY A 97 1.36 18.78 5.13
N LEU A 98 0.58 17.86 4.56
CA LEU A 98 0.65 17.54 3.13
C LEU A 98 -0.23 18.49 2.31
N ASN A 99 0.25 18.90 1.13
CA ASN A 99 -0.47 19.80 0.24
C ASN A 99 -0.09 19.51 -1.23
N LYS A 100 -0.75 20.21 -2.17
CA LYS A 100 -0.57 20.02 -3.61
C LYS A 100 0.87 20.11 -4.11
N ASN A 101 1.77 20.83 -3.41
CA ASN A 101 3.18 20.95 -3.80
C ASN A 101 3.99 19.69 -3.49
N HIS A 102 3.39 18.69 -2.82
CA HIS A 102 3.99 17.37 -2.60
C HIS A 102 3.60 16.36 -3.68
N LEU A 103 2.54 16.63 -4.46
CA LEU A 103 2.15 15.76 -5.57
C LEU A 103 3.26 15.76 -6.64
N GLY A 104 3.52 14.59 -7.20
CA GLY A 104 4.59 14.35 -8.17
C GLY A 104 5.99 14.18 -7.56
N LYS A 105 6.20 14.51 -6.28
CA LYS A 105 7.48 14.25 -5.61
C LYS A 105 7.64 12.77 -5.28
N SER A 106 8.85 12.26 -5.41
CA SER A 106 9.16 10.88 -5.07
C SER A 106 9.19 10.63 -3.57
N LEU A 107 9.07 9.36 -3.16
CA LEU A 107 9.26 8.97 -1.75
C LEU A 107 10.63 9.37 -1.20
N SER A 108 11.69 9.35 -2.03
CA SER A 108 13.02 9.80 -1.60
C SER A 108 13.07 11.31 -1.35
N GLU A 109 12.40 12.11 -2.18
CA GLU A 109 12.29 13.56 -1.97
C GLU A 109 11.43 13.89 -0.74
N MET A 110 10.41 13.06 -0.48
CA MET A 110 9.46 13.25 0.60
C MET A 110 9.89 12.66 1.94
N GLU A 111 10.94 11.82 1.99
CA GLU A 111 11.34 11.09 3.21
C GLU A 111 11.43 12.02 4.43
N SER A 112 12.25 13.07 4.35
CA SER A 112 12.45 14.01 5.47
C SER A 112 11.15 14.67 5.93
N THR A 113 10.25 14.97 5.00
CA THR A 113 8.96 15.62 5.29
C THR A 113 8.01 14.64 5.96
N LEU A 114 7.90 13.41 5.45
CA LEU A 114 7.04 12.37 6.01
C LEU A 114 7.49 11.97 7.42
N LEU A 115 8.80 11.84 7.66
CA LEU A 115 9.37 11.57 8.99
C LEU A 115 9.08 12.72 9.98
N LYS A 116 9.16 13.97 9.52
CA LYS A 116 8.82 15.13 10.34
C LYS A 116 7.32 15.13 10.69
N LEU A 117 6.45 14.93 9.71
CA LEU A 117 5.00 14.89 9.92
C LEU A 117 4.57 13.74 10.82
N HIS A 118 5.26 12.60 10.74
CA HIS A 118 5.08 11.50 11.69
C HIS A 118 5.37 11.94 13.13
N SER A 119 6.51 12.59 13.35
CA SER A 119 6.90 13.04 14.69
C SER A 119 6.00 14.15 15.25
N GLU A 120 5.50 15.04 14.40
CA GLU A 120 4.71 16.21 14.84
C GLU A 120 3.22 15.92 14.95
N TYR A 121 2.68 15.07 14.06
CA TYR A 121 1.24 14.89 13.89
C TYR A 121 0.79 13.43 13.86
N GLY A 122 1.72 12.47 13.94
CA GLY A 122 1.41 11.05 13.89
C GLY A 122 1.09 10.50 12.50
N VAL A 123 1.38 11.27 11.43
CA VAL A 123 1.23 10.82 10.03
C VAL A 123 2.00 9.52 9.82
N HIS A 124 1.37 8.49 9.28
CA HIS A 124 2.02 7.23 8.97
C HIS A 124 3.01 7.40 7.79
N PRO A 125 4.33 7.15 7.98
CA PRO A 125 5.34 7.37 6.96
C PRO A 125 5.11 6.61 5.65
N CYS A 126 4.40 5.47 5.69
CA CYS A 126 4.02 4.67 4.51
C CYS A 126 2.60 4.95 3.98
N GLY A 127 1.91 5.99 4.47
CA GLY A 127 0.59 6.41 3.96
C GLY A 127 -0.60 5.53 4.40
N GLU A 128 -0.42 4.68 5.40
CA GLU A 128 -1.52 3.90 5.98
C GLU A 128 -2.63 4.83 6.49
N GLY A 129 -3.89 4.39 6.36
CA GLY A 129 -5.05 5.24 6.69
C GLY A 129 -5.45 6.21 5.57
N GLY A 130 -4.76 6.20 4.42
CA GLY A 130 -5.14 6.99 3.25
C GLY A 130 -4.61 8.42 3.24
N GLU A 131 -3.58 8.69 4.05
CA GLU A 131 -2.94 10.00 4.18
C GLU A 131 -2.31 10.52 2.89
N TYR A 132 -1.80 9.59 2.07
CA TYR A 132 -1.37 9.83 0.72
C TYR A 132 -1.42 8.52 -0.08
N GLU A 133 -1.47 8.63 -1.41
CA GLU A 133 -1.34 7.48 -2.30
C GLU A 133 -0.16 7.69 -3.23
N THR A 134 0.44 6.59 -3.70
CA THR A 134 1.61 6.63 -4.57
C THR A 134 1.41 5.86 -5.85
N PHE A 135 2.19 6.22 -6.86
CA PHE A 135 2.32 5.47 -8.11
C PHE A 135 3.79 5.15 -8.36
N VAL A 136 4.12 3.88 -8.57
CA VAL A 136 5.49 3.42 -8.82
C VAL A 136 5.84 3.63 -10.29
N LEU A 137 6.73 4.60 -10.55
CA LEU A 137 7.22 4.90 -11.90
C LEU A 137 8.30 3.93 -12.34
N ASP A 138 9.17 3.52 -11.43
CA ASP A 138 10.27 2.60 -11.73
C ASP A 138 10.68 1.80 -10.49
N CYS A 139 11.21 0.59 -10.71
CA CYS A 139 11.86 -0.22 -9.69
C CYS A 139 12.76 -1.27 -10.35
N PRO A 140 13.67 -1.94 -9.62
CA PRO A 140 14.58 -2.93 -10.22
C PRO A 140 13.90 -4.11 -10.91
N LEU A 141 12.62 -4.36 -10.64
CA LEU A 141 11.83 -5.41 -11.29
C LEU A 141 11.20 -4.97 -12.62
N PHE A 142 11.20 -3.67 -12.93
CA PHE A 142 10.63 -3.15 -14.16
C PHE A 142 11.65 -3.28 -15.30
N ASN A 143 11.18 -3.75 -16.46
CA ASN A 143 12.00 -3.76 -17.67
C ASN A 143 12.17 -2.35 -18.27
N ARG A 144 11.26 -1.43 -17.95
CA ARG A 144 11.22 -0.04 -18.41
C ARG A 144 10.55 0.84 -17.36
N ALA A 145 11.12 2.01 -17.14
CA ALA A 145 10.50 3.06 -16.34
C ALA A 145 9.28 3.67 -17.06
N ILE A 146 8.32 4.13 -16.27
CA ILE A 146 7.17 4.92 -16.72
C ILE A 146 7.55 6.40 -16.63
N VAL A 147 7.33 7.13 -17.73
CA VAL A 147 7.53 8.58 -17.79
C VAL A 147 6.16 9.28 -17.75
N VAL A 148 6.02 10.26 -16.86
CA VAL A 148 4.82 11.10 -16.78
C VAL A 148 4.98 12.28 -17.74
N ASP A 149 4.43 12.15 -18.95
CA ASP A 149 4.50 13.22 -19.97
C ASP A 149 3.60 14.42 -19.61
N ALA A 150 2.46 14.16 -18.98
CA ALA A 150 1.51 15.18 -18.56
C ALA A 150 0.73 14.73 -17.31
N HIS A 151 0.35 15.69 -16.48
CA HIS A 151 -0.54 15.47 -15.33
C HIS A 151 -1.36 16.73 -15.05
N GLU A 152 -2.48 16.56 -14.35
CA GLU A 152 -3.30 17.63 -13.81
C GLU A 152 -3.46 17.42 -12.30
N VAL A 153 -3.43 18.51 -11.54
CA VAL A 153 -3.66 18.46 -10.10
C VAL A 153 -5.06 18.99 -9.81
N CYS A 154 -5.92 18.10 -9.33
CA CYS A 154 -7.29 18.42 -8.95
C CYS A 154 -7.43 18.42 -7.43
N GLN A 155 -8.35 19.24 -6.93
CA GLN A 155 -8.79 19.20 -5.53
C GLN A 155 -10.17 18.56 -5.49
N LEU A 156 -10.29 17.46 -4.74
CA LEU A 156 -11.58 16.85 -4.46
C LEU A 156 -12.28 17.73 -3.41
N LEU A 157 -13.51 18.15 -3.71
CA LEU A 157 -14.38 18.78 -2.73
C LEU A 157 -14.97 17.67 -1.87
N GLU A 158 -14.84 17.80 -0.55
CA GLU A 158 -15.54 16.95 0.44
C GLU A 158 -17.05 17.21 0.42
#